data_AF-A0A8H7K1D9-F1
#
_entry.id   AF-A0A8H7K1D9-F1
#
_cell.length_a   1.000
_cell.length_b   1.000
_cell.length_c   1.000
_cell.angle_alpha   90.00
_cell.angle_beta   90.00
_cell.angle_gamma   90.00
#
_symmetry.space_group_name_H-M   'P 1'
#
loop_
_entity.id
_entity.type
_entity.pdbx_description
1 polymer ?
#
loop_
_entity_poly.entity_id
_entity_poly.type
_entity_poly.pdbx_seq_one_letter_code
_entity_poly.pdbx_strand_id
1 'polypeptide(L)'
;MHFLKRLSRFLACRTMRASVRMIVAPAAVKWAESLKKFPGSEKTGESGFSIANGSQEGFFSSLDKDTKRRTRFAKGQALLMDHPARDPIHLVNSLDWSGKDCPKTVIDIGGSHGRLMEAILRNSPRFNRVWFKTCQGWWTELLVILHDWPDADAIRILRNQISVLEVGDWIIFNEGVMEGVIEDKAFQDQMQRCSDIMMHELFNAKERSKDEWVAFFAAADPRFKVESFIKSPSAVLSTIIVIWTG
;
A
#
# COMPACT_ATOMS: atom_id res chain seq x y z
N MET A 1 -16.11 -15.01 24.17
CA MET A 1 -14.85 -15.02 24.95
C MET A 1 -13.57 -15.15 24.12
N HIS A 2 -13.58 -15.72 22.91
CA HIS A 2 -12.40 -15.80 22.01
C HIS A 2 -12.01 -14.47 21.34
N PHE A 3 -12.99 -13.65 20.94
CA PHE A 3 -12.74 -12.34 20.30
C PHE A 3 -12.01 -11.35 21.22
N LEU A 4 -12.43 -11.25 22.49
CA LEU A 4 -11.78 -10.43 23.52
C LEU A 4 -10.35 -10.90 23.86
N LYS A 5 -10.07 -12.21 23.81
CA LYS A 5 -8.70 -12.75 23.94
C LYS A 5 -7.81 -12.45 22.73
N ARG A 6 -8.39 -12.20 21.55
CA ARG A 6 -7.67 -11.83 20.32
C ARG A 6 -7.38 -10.32 20.28
N LEU A 7 -8.35 -9.50 20.68
CA LEU A 7 -8.18 -8.05 20.84
C LEU A 7 -7.18 -7.71 21.97
N SER A 8 -7.23 -8.45 23.10
CA SER A 8 -6.23 -8.28 24.16
C SER A 8 -4.83 -8.69 23.73
N ARG A 9 -4.66 -9.65 22.80
CA ARG A 9 -3.36 -10.02 22.21
C ARG A 9 -2.83 -8.97 21.23
N PHE A 10 -3.70 -8.31 20.47
CA PHE A 10 -3.28 -7.26 19.54
C PHE A 10 -2.78 -6.02 20.30
N LEU A 11 -3.51 -5.58 21.34
CA LEU A 11 -3.06 -4.54 22.27
C LEU A 11 -1.96 -5.02 23.24
N ALA A 12 -1.80 -6.33 23.46
CA ALA A 12 -0.68 -6.90 24.23
C ALA A 12 0.57 -7.18 23.38
N CYS A 13 0.50 -7.05 22.05
CA CYS A 13 1.64 -7.27 21.18
C CYS A 13 2.68 -6.18 21.45
N ARG A 14 3.81 -6.56 22.07
CA ARG A 14 4.89 -5.63 22.40
C ARG A 14 5.41 -4.91 21.15
N THR A 15 5.43 -5.60 20.00
CA THR A 15 5.83 -5.04 18.71
C THR A 15 4.88 -3.94 18.26
N MET A 16 3.57 -4.21 18.19
CA MET A 16 2.58 -3.20 17.76
C MET A 16 2.55 -1.98 18.68
N ARG A 17 2.57 -2.19 20.00
CA ARG A 17 2.65 -1.09 20.96
C ARG A 17 3.91 -0.25 20.79
N ALA A 18 5.04 -0.89 20.53
CA ALA A 18 6.27 -0.16 20.32
C ALA A 18 6.24 0.63 19.00
N SER A 19 5.69 0.07 17.91
CA SER A 19 5.53 0.79 16.65
C SER A 19 4.60 2.00 16.82
N VAL A 20 3.43 1.83 17.44
CA VAL A 20 2.49 2.93 17.71
C VAL A 20 3.17 4.01 18.58
N ARG A 21 3.81 3.64 19.69
CA ARG A 21 4.43 4.60 20.61
C ARG A 21 5.62 5.36 20.00
N MET A 22 6.42 4.71 19.16
CA MET A 22 7.70 5.26 18.68
C MET A 22 7.60 5.95 17.31
N ILE A 23 6.56 5.65 16.54
CA ILE A 23 6.43 6.10 15.16
C ILE A 23 5.13 6.87 14.97
N VAL A 24 3.99 6.21 15.15
CA VAL A 24 2.67 6.76 14.82
C VAL A 24 2.29 7.89 15.79
N ALA A 25 2.30 7.64 17.09
CA ALA A 25 1.85 8.63 18.08
C ALA A 25 2.66 9.95 18.06
N PRO A 26 4.01 9.95 17.95
CA PRO A 26 4.77 11.18 17.78
C PRO A 26 4.43 11.94 16.49
N ALA A 27 4.19 11.24 15.38
CA ALA A 27 3.79 11.87 14.12
C ALA A 27 2.39 12.49 14.24
N ALA A 28 1.44 11.76 14.81
CA ALA A 28 0.06 12.20 15.00
C ALA A 28 -0.06 13.49 15.82
N VAL A 29 0.69 13.61 16.92
CA VAL A 29 0.69 14.85 17.73
C VAL A 29 1.29 16.05 17.00
N LYS A 30 2.03 15.82 15.90
CA LYS A 30 2.63 16.84 15.04
C LYS A 30 1.87 17.08 13.74
N TRP A 31 0.82 16.31 13.46
CA TRP A 31 0.10 16.43 12.19
C TRP A 31 -0.57 17.78 11.99
N ALA A 32 -1.27 18.31 13.01
CA ALA A 32 -1.87 19.64 12.91
C ALA A 32 -0.81 20.77 12.77
N GLU A 33 0.39 20.57 13.31
CA GLU A 33 1.52 21.49 13.14
C GLU A 33 2.06 21.43 11.70
N SER A 34 2.19 20.22 11.12
CA SER A 34 2.65 20.07 9.73
C SER A 34 1.68 20.70 8.75
N LEU A 35 0.37 20.51 8.91
CA LEU A 35 -0.64 21.11 8.04
C LEU A 35 -0.62 22.64 8.05
N LYS A 36 -0.35 23.25 9.22
CA LYS A 36 -0.20 24.71 9.34
C LYS A 36 1.09 25.22 8.72
N LYS A 37 2.18 24.46 8.86
CA LYS A 37 3.51 24.86 8.39
C LYS A 37 3.68 24.64 6.89
N PHE A 38 3.06 23.60 6.34
CA PHE A 38 3.21 23.12 4.97
C PHE A 38 1.85 22.87 4.32
N PRO A 39 1.03 23.92 4.11
CA PRO A 39 -0.32 23.75 3.56
C PRO A 39 -0.27 23.16 2.14
N GLY A 40 -0.95 22.03 1.93
CA GLY A 40 -1.06 21.37 0.63
C GLY A 40 0.26 20.79 0.09
N SER A 41 1.26 20.57 0.95
CA SER A 41 2.52 19.98 0.50
C SER A 41 2.36 18.53 0.08
N GLU A 42 3.08 18.13 -0.96
CA GLU A 42 3.26 16.74 -1.38
C GLU A 42 4.71 16.25 -1.18
N LYS A 43 5.51 16.93 -0.35
CA LYS A 43 6.88 16.49 -0.06
C LYS A 43 6.90 15.54 1.12
N THR A 44 7.55 14.39 0.95
CA THR A 44 7.67 13.37 2.02
C THR A 44 8.35 13.89 3.29
N GLY A 45 9.26 14.87 3.16
CA GLY A 45 9.95 15.52 4.28
C GLY A 45 9.17 16.61 5.03
N GLU A 46 7.94 16.89 4.61
CA GLU A 46 7.08 17.96 5.16
C GLU A 46 5.88 17.37 5.92
N SER A 47 6.06 16.22 6.58
CA SER A 47 5.01 15.49 7.32
C SER A 47 5.08 15.69 8.85
N GLY A 48 4.02 15.25 9.54
CA GLY A 48 4.00 15.19 11.01
C GLY A 48 5.14 14.33 11.56
N PHE A 49 5.45 13.21 10.88
CA PHE A 49 6.60 12.39 11.20
C PHE A 49 7.92 13.16 11.06
N SER A 50 8.16 13.88 9.96
CA SER A 50 9.42 14.61 9.77
C SER A 50 9.63 15.66 10.86
N ILE A 51 8.57 16.40 11.23
CA ILE A 51 8.60 17.35 12.36
C ILE A 51 8.91 16.63 13.68
N ALA A 52 8.21 15.53 13.98
CA ALA A 52 8.39 14.77 15.22
C ALA A 52 9.81 14.20 15.39
N ASN A 53 10.52 13.98 14.27
CA ASN A 53 11.88 13.48 14.24
C ASN A 53 12.93 14.58 14.06
N GLY A 54 12.54 15.85 14.02
CA GLY A 54 13.46 16.97 13.78
C GLY A 54 14.19 16.87 12.43
N SER A 55 13.55 16.26 11.44
CA SER A 55 14.11 15.96 10.12
C SER A 55 13.41 16.75 9.02
N GLN A 56 14.11 16.93 7.90
CA GLN A 56 13.53 17.39 6.62
C GLN A 56 13.44 16.25 5.60
N GLU A 57 13.70 15.02 6.04
CA GLU A 57 13.67 13.82 5.20
C GLU A 57 12.35 13.08 5.37
N GLY A 58 12.01 12.30 4.36
CA GLY A 58 10.85 11.42 4.41
C GLY A 58 10.99 10.29 5.42
N PHE A 59 9.87 9.62 5.68
CA PHE A 59 9.75 8.51 6.61
C PHE A 59 10.81 7.43 6.37
N PHE A 60 10.84 6.91 5.14
CA PHE A 60 11.70 5.82 4.75
C PHE A 60 13.17 6.24 4.83
N SER A 61 13.58 7.36 4.24
CA SER A 61 14.95 7.88 4.36
C SER A 61 15.42 8.02 5.82
N SER A 62 14.52 8.40 6.73
CA SER A 62 14.83 8.47 8.16
C SER A 62 15.01 7.09 8.80
N LEU A 63 14.24 6.07 8.38
CA LEU A 63 14.38 4.69 8.85
C LEU A 63 15.68 4.03 8.38
N ASP A 64 16.18 4.37 7.19
CA ASP A 64 17.41 3.79 6.64
C ASP A 64 18.65 4.10 7.48
N LYS A 65 18.61 5.21 8.21
CA LYS A 65 19.68 5.63 9.12
C LYS A 65 19.65 4.88 10.46
N ASP A 66 18.56 4.19 10.78
CA ASP A 66 18.40 3.44 12.02
C ASP A 66 17.85 2.03 11.75
N THR A 67 18.78 1.09 11.58
CA THR A 67 18.48 -0.33 11.38
C THR A 67 17.60 -0.92 12.48
N LYS A 68 17.68 -0.45 13.73
CA LYS A 68 16.83 -0.95 14.82
C LYS A 68 15.40 -0.45 14.65
N ARG A 69 15.21 0.80 14.25
CA ARG A 69 13.89 1.38 13.96
C ARG A 69 13.28 0.78 12.70
N ARG A 70 14.07 0.60 11.63
CA ARG A 70 13.66 -0.11 10.41
C ARG A 70 13.17 -1.52 10.72
N THR A 71 13.96 -2.30 11.45
CA THR A 71 13.58 -3.67 11.87
C THR A 71 12.33 -3.70 12.75
N ARG A 72 12.06 -2.66 13.53
CA ARG A 72 10.85 -2.59 14.35
C ARG A 72 9.62 -2.25 13.52
N PHE A 73 9.74 -1.27 12.62
CA PHE A 73 8.69 -0.91 11.69
C PHE A 73 8.30 -2.12 10.83
N ALA A 74 9.30 -2.76 10.21
CA ALA A 74 9.21 -4.02 9.49
C ALA A 74 8.33 -5.06 10.19
N LYS A 75 8.64 -5.37 11.45
CA LYS A 75 7.89 -6.34 12.25
C LYS A 75 6.48 -5.89 12.57
N GLY A 76 6.24 -4.58 12.75
CA GLY A 76 4.91 -4.03 12.97
C GLY A 76 4.05 -4.14 11.72
N GLN A 77 4.62 -3.79 10.57
CA GLN A 77 3.98 -3.92 9.26
C GLN A 77 3.62 -5.37 8.96
N ALA A 78 4.54 -6.31 9.23
CA ALA A 78 4.27 -7.73 9.06
C ALA A 78 3.03 -8.22 9.82
N LEU A 79 2.87 -7.75 11.05
CA LEU A 79 1.71 -8.08 11.88
C LEU A 79 0.41 -7.45 11.38
N LEU A 80 0.48 -6.27 10.75
CA LEU A 80 -0.68 -5.62 10.13
C LEU A 80 -1.11 -6.37 8.86
N MET A 81 -0.14 -6.85 8.08
CA MET A 81 -0.38 -7.62 6.87
C MET A 81 -0.81 -9.07 7.16
N ASP A 82 -0.50 -9.61 8.34
CA ASP A 82 -0.98 -10.93 8.81
C ASP A 82 -2.44 -10.91 9.31
N HIS A 83 -3.30 -10.13 8.66
CA HIS A 83 -4.73 -10.11 8.91
C HIS A 83 -5.46 -10.85 7.78
N PRO A 84 -6.44 -11.74 8.06
CA PRO A 84 -7.14 -12.50 7.02
C PRO A 84 -7.79 -11.63 5.93
N ALA A 85 -8.22 -10.42 6.27
CA ALA A 85 -8.79 -9.48 5.30
C ALA A 85 -7.75 -8.80 4.37
N ARG A 86 -6.46 -9.00 4.62
CA ARG A 86 -5.33 -8.56 3.77
C ARG A 86 -4.61 -9.74 3.13
N ASP A 87 -5.13 -10.95 3.31
CA ASP A 87 -4.51 -12.16 2.76
C ASP A 87 -4.45 -12.07 1.22
N PRO A 88 -3.29 -12.35 0.60
CA PRO A 88 -3.15 -12.32 -0.86
C PRO A 88 -4.15 -13.21 -1.61
N ILE A 89 -4.73 -14.22 -0.94
CA ILE A 89 -5.73 -15.11 -1.53
C ILE A 89 -6.93 -14.36 -2.10
N HIS A 90 -7.29 -13.19 -1.56
CA HIS A 90 -8.39 -12.38 -2.09
C HIS A 90 -8.09 -11.89 -3.51
N LEU A 91 -6.86 -11.45 -3.76
CA LEU A 91 -6.43 -11.07 -5.11
C LEU A 91 -6.33 -12.31 -6.00
N VAL A 92 -5.72 -13.39 -5.50
CA VAL A 92 -5.59 -14.64 -6.27
C VAL A 92 -6.98 -15.13 -6.72
N ASN A 93 -7.98 -15.10 -5.85
CA ASN A 93 -9.33 -15.53 -6.19
C ASN A 93 -10.12 -14.50 -7.02
N SER A 94 -9.63 -13.27 -7.16
CA SER A 94 -10.29 -12.21 -7.92
C SER A 94 -10.09 -12.33 -9.44
N LEU A 95 -9.09 -13.10 -9.89
CA LEU A 95 -8.73 -13.27 -11.29
C LEU A 95 -8.66 -14.75 -11.67
N ASP A 96 -8.95 -15.07 -12.93
CA ASP A 96 -8.71 -16.40 -13.47
C ASP A 96 -7.27 -16.54 -13.96
N TRP A 97 -6.43 -17.10 -13.10
CA TRP A 97 -5.01 -17.37 -13.38
C TRP A 97 -4.76 -18.64 -14.19
N SER A 98 -5.82 -19.31 -14.67
CA SER A 98 -5.74 -20.55 -15.45
C SER A 98 -6.36 -20.42 -16.85
N GLY A 99 -7.14 -19.37 -17.06
CA GLY A 99 -7.87 -19.06 -18.27
C GLY A 99 -6.99 -18.71 -19.46
N LYS A 100 -7.63 -18.55 -20.62
CA LYS A 100 -6.97 -18.23 -21.89
C LYS A 100 -6.32 -16.84 -21.88
N ASP A 101 -6.88 -15.94 -21.09
CA ASP A 101 -6.43 -14.54 -20.95
C ASP A 101 -5.44 -14.37 -19.79
N CYS A 102 -5.02 -15.47 -19.15
CA CYS A 102 -4.03 -15.42 -18.08
C CYS A 102 -2.68 -14.88 -18.61
N PRO A 103 -2.09 -13.86 -17.96
CA PRO A 103 -0.80 -13.34 -18.36
C PRO A 103 0.27 -14.44 -18.40
N LYS A 104 1.15 -14.43 -19.40
CA LYS A 104 2.26 -15.41 -19.49
C LYS A 104 3.42 -15.08 -18.55
N THR A 105 3.50 -13.83 -18.08
CA THR A 105 4.54 -13.34 -17.18
C THR A 105 3.90 -12.39 -16.19
N VAL A 106 4.27 -12.54 -14.92
CA VAL A 106 3.88 -11.61 -13.85
C VAL A 106 5.16 -11.03 -13.27
N ILE A 107 5.21 -9.70 -13.22
CA ILE A 107 6.29 -8.94 -12.59
C ILE A 107 5.73 -8.39 -11.29
N ASP A 108 6.28 -8.85 -10.18
CA ASP A 108 5.89 -8.36 -8.85
C ASP A 108 6.79 -7.17 -8.47
N ILE A 109 6.23 -5.96 -8.55
CA ILE A 109 6.92 -4.73 -8.18
C ILE A 109 6.61 -4.46 -6.71
N GLY A 110 7.64 -4.57 -5.87
CA GLY A 110 7.54 -4.35 -4.42
C GLY A 110 6.91 -5.50 -3.62
N GLY A 111 6.77 -6.69 -4.22
CA GLY A 111 6.26 -7.92 -3.59
C GLY A 111 6.95 -8.44 -2.32
N SER A 112 7.94 -7.72 -1.78
CA SER A 112 8.60 -8.06 -0.52
C SER A 112 9.17 -9.49 -0.53
N HIS A 113 8.72 -10.36 0.38
CA HIS A 113 9.09 -11.76 0.52
C HIS A 113 8.33 -12.67 -0.47
N GLY A 114 7.57 -12.10 -1.40
CA GLY A 114 6.88 -12.84 -2.46
C GLY A 114 5.62 -13.58 -2.00
N ARG A 115 4.98 -13.20 -0.89
CA ARG A 115 3.76 -13.90 -0.39
C ARG A 115 2.63 -13.93 -1.42
N LEU A 116 2.41 -12.83 -2.14
CA LEU A 116 1.41 -12.78 -3.21
C LEU A 116 1.78 -13.74 -4.33
N MET A 117 3.03 -13.67 -4.79
CA MET A 117 3.52 -14.52 -5.86
C MET A 117 3.49 -16.00 -5.49
N GLU A 118 3.87 -16.35 -4.26
CA GLU A 118 3.75 -17.71 -3.74
C GLU A 118 2.29 -18.17 -3.74
N ALA A 119 1.35 -17.32 -3.33
CA ALA A 119 -0.07 -17.63 -3.38
C ALA A 119 -0.56 -17.82 -4.83
N ILE A 120 -0.13 -16.98 -5.79
CA ILE A 120 -0.44 -17.17 -7.21
C ILE A 120 0.12 -18.51 -7.69
N LEU A 121 1.42 -18.78 -7.51
CA LEU A 121 2.07 -20.02 -7.95
C LEU A 121 1.42 -21.29 -7.37
N ARG A 122 1.04 -21.27 -6.08
CA ARG A 122 0.35 -22.39 -5.42
C ARG A 122 -1.04 -22.66 -6.01
N ASN A 123 -1.73 -21.63 -6.48
CA ASN A 123 -3.08 -21.73 -7.03
C ASN A 123 -3.09 -21.74 -8.57
N SER A 124 -1.93 -21.66 -9.23
CA SER A 124 -1.83 -21.46 -10.68
C SER A 124 -0.61 -22.19 -11.25
N PRO A 125 -0.67 -23.53 -11.43
CA PRO A 125 0.48 -24.35 -11.78
C PRO A 125 1.04 -24.16 -13.21
N ARG A 126 0.52 -23.20 -13.99
CA ARG A 126 0.94 -22.94 -15.38
C ARG A 126 2.01 -21.86 -15.54
N PHE A 127 2.41 -21.16 -14.48
CA PHE A 127 3.43 -20.12 -14.55
C PHE A 127 4.86 -20.70 -14.58
N ASN A 128 5.60 -20.44 -15.66
CA ASN A 128 6.99 -20.91 -15.84
C ASN A 128 8.06 -19.82 -15.58
N ARG A 129 7.68 -18.53 -15.47
CA ARG A 129 8.62 -17.43 -15.21
C ARG A 129 7.97 -16.34 -14.36
N VAL A 130 8.62 -16.04 -13.25
CA VAL A 130 8.26 -14.97 -12.32
C VAL A 130 9.47 -14.05 -12.21
N TRP A 131 9.29 -12.76 -12.48
CA TRP A 131 10.34 -11.77 -12.32
C TRP A 131 10.07 -10.93 -11.07
N PHE A 132 11.02 -10.98 -10.13
CA PHE A 132 11.04 -10.07 -9.00
C PHE A 132 11.80 -8.82 -9.42
N LYS A 133 11.13 -7.67 -9.46
CA LYS A 133 11.83 -6.37 -9.54
C LYS A 133 11.61 -5.66 -8.23
N THR A 134 12.49 -5.92 -7.28
CA THR A 134 12.57 -5.10 -6.07
C THR A 134 13.11 -3.73 -6.46
N CYS A 135 12.41 -2.66 -6.07
CA CYS A 135 13.03 -1.33 -6.09
C CYS A 135 14.24 -1.39 -5.16
N GLN A 136 15.44 -1.05 -5.65
CA GLN A 136 16.66 -1.13 -4.86
C GLN A 136 16.49 -0.37 -3.53
N GLY A 137 16.67 -1.08 -2.40
CA GLY A 137 16.80 -0.47 -1.07
C GLY A 137 15.77 -0.88 -0.01
N TRP A 138 14.58 -1.38 -0.37
CA TRP A 138 13.49 -1.58 0.60
C TRP A 138 13.02 -3.04 0.67
N TRP A 139 13.53 -3.76 1.67
CA TRP A 139 13.15 -5.14 1.97
C TRP A 139 12.21 -5.15 3.17
N THR A 140 10.96 -4.70 3.01
CA THR A 140 9.89 -4.99 3.98
C THR A 140 8.49 -4.80 3.42
N GLU A 141 7.78 -5.93 3.36
CA GLU A 141 6.34 -6.18 3.44
C GLU A 141 5.35 -5.13 2.90
N LEU A 142 5.45 -4.81 1.60
CA LEU A 142 4.52 -3.88 0.95
C LEU A 142 3.80 -4.51 -0.24
N LEU A 143 2.71 -5.22 0.05
CA LEU A 143 1.51 -5.08 -0.77
C LEU A 143 0.88 -3.75 -0.33
N VAL A 144 0.29 -2.97 -1.25
CA VAL A 144 -0.10 -1.57 -1.03
C VAL A 144 1.12 -0.64 -1.01
N ILE A 145 1.55 -0.17 -2.19
CA ILE A 145 2.79 0.64 -2.34
C ILE A 145 2.42 2.08 -2.63
N LEU A 146 1.48 2.31 -3.54
CA LEU A 146 1.25 3.64 -4.08
C LEU A 146 0.54 4.56 -3.07
N HIS A 147 -0.04 4.03 -2.00
CA HIS A 147 -0.57 4.81 -0.88
C HIS A 147 0.50 5.39 0.05
N ASP A 148 1.72 4.86 0.04
CA ASP A 148 2.85 5.32 0.87
C ASP A 148 3.56 6.54 0.26
N TRP A 149 3.24 6.87 -0.99
CA TRP A 149 3.91 7.93 -1.74
C TRP A 149 2.93 9.06 -2.11
N PRO A 150 3.33 10.33 -1.98
CA PRO A 150 2.62 11.46 -2.58
C PRO A 150 2.48 11.28 -4.09
N ASP A 151 1.49 11.95 -4.70
CA ASP A 151 1.13 11.74 -6.12
C ASP A 151 2.32 11.92 -7.06
N ALA A 152 3.12 12.97 -6.88
CA ALA A 152 4.30 13.22 -7.72
C ALA A 152 5.32 12.06 -7.70
N ASP A 153 5.57 11.47 -6.53
CA ASP A 153 6.51 10.35 -6.38
C ASP A 153 5.91 9.04 -6.88
N ALA A 154 4.63 8.78 -6.56
CA ALA A 154 3.89 7.62 -7.05
C ALA A 154 3.80 7.58 -8.59
N ILE A 155 3.53 8.74 -9.22
CA ILE A 155 3.55 8.90 -10.68
C ILE A 155 4.93 8.59 -11.25
N ARG A 156 5.99 9.08 -10.61
CA ARG A 156 7.37 8.80 -11.05
C ARG A 156 7.70 7.30 -10.97
N ILE A 157 7.27 6.62 -9.92
CA ILE A 157 7.42 5.16 -9.78
C ILE A 157 6.75 4.43 -10.95
N LEU A 158 5.52 4.83 -11.29
CA LEU A 158 4.76 4.22 -12.37
C LEU A 158 5.38 4.50 -13.75
N ARG A 159 5.80 5.75 -14.01
CA ARG A 159 6.47 6.15 -15.26
C ARG A 159 7.76 5.36 -15.52
N ASN A 160 8.50 5.03 -14.46
CA ASN A 160 9.72 4.24 -14.57
C ASN A 160 9.49 2.78 -15.03
N GLN A 161 8.23 2.33 -15.07
CA GLN A 161 7.89 1.01 -15.60
C GLN A 161 7.50 1.05 -17.08
N ILE A 162 7.19 2.23 -17.65
CA ILE A 162 6.66 2.35 -19.02
C ILE A 162 7.59 1.71 -20.05
N SER A 163 8.91 1.84 -19.89
CA SER A 163 9.87 1.34 -20.88
C SER A 163 9.90 -0.19 -21.02
N VAL A 164 9.25 -0.93 -20.11
CA VAL A 164 9.16 -2.40 -20.15
C VAL A 164 7.75 -2.90 -20.44
N LEU A 165 6.78 -2.01 -20.67
CA LEU A 165 5.40 -2.37 -20.97
C LEU A 165 5.18 -2.56 -22.47
N GLU A 166 4.48 -3.62 -22.83
CA GLU A 166 3.96 -3.90 -24.16
C GLU A 166 2.46 -3.57 -24.24
N VAL A 167 1.98 -3.24 -25.44
CA VAL A 167 0.56 -2.93 -25.65
C VAL A 167 -0.29 -4.14 -25.28
N GLY A 168 -1.29 -3.90 -24.42
CA GLY A 168 -2.16 -4.95 -23.89
C GLY A 168 -1.68 -5.54 -22.56
N ASP A 169 -0.53 -5.13 -22.03
CA ASP A 169 -0.06 -5.59 -20.72
C ASP A 169 -1.04 -5.21 -19.61
N TRP A 170 -1.28 -6.19 -18.74
CA TRP A 170 -2.03 -5.99 -17.51
C TRP A 170 -1.09 -5.58 -16.39
N ILE A 171 -1.39 -4.44 -15.78
CA ILE A 171 -0.77 -3.99 -14.54
C ILE A 171 -1.81 -4.13 -13.44
N ILE A 172 -1.52 -4.99 -12.47
CA ILE A 172 -2.43 -5.33 -11.39
C ILE A 172 -1.93 -4.68 -10.10
N PHE A 173 -2.79 -3.88 -9.47
CA PHE A 173 -2.52 -3.25 -8.19
C PHE A 173 -3.40 -3.86 -7.11
N ASN A 174 -2.87 -4.02 -5.89
CA ASN A 174 -3.62 -4.44 -4.72
C ASN A 174 -3.60 -3.30 -3.70
N GLU A 175 -4.58 -2.41 -3.76
CA GLU A 175 -4.53 -1.11 -3.10
C GLU A 175 -5.80 -0.84 -2.29
N GLY A 176 -5.70 0.09 -1.34
CA GLY A 176 -6.88 0.69 -0.71
C GLY A 176 -7.66 1.51 -1.74
N VAL A 177 -8.97 1.27 -1.83
CA VAL A 177 -9.88 2.12 -2.61
C VAL A 177 -10.89 2.68 -1.64
N MET A 178 -10.77 3.96 -1.35
CA MET A 178 -11.70 4.63 -0.45
C MET A 178 -13.07 4.69 -1.09
N GLU A 179 -14.07 4.38 -0.27
CA GLU A 179 -15.46 4.64 -0.58
C GLU A 179 -15.81 6.03 -0.03
N GLY A 180 -16.91 6.61 -0.50
CA GLY A 180 -17.46 7.82 0.13
C GLY A 180 -17.84 7.58 1.59
N VAL A 181 -18.61 8.50 2.17
CA VAL A 181 -19.14 8.28 3.54
C VAL A 181 -19.95 6.99 3.56
N ILE A 182 -19.57 6.04 4.42
CA ILE A 182 -20.29 4.76 4.56
C ILE A 182 -21.24 4.87 5.75
N GLU A 183 -22.41 5.50 5.53
CA GLU A 183 -23.37 5.87 6.59
C GLU A 183 -23.80 4.67 7.46
N ASP A 184 -24.07 3.51 6.85
CA ASP A 184 -24.53 2.32 7.55
C ASP A 184 -23.40 1.47 8.17
N LYS A 185 -22.13 1.88 7.99
CA LYS A 185 -20.95 1.15 8.50
C LYS A 185 -19.92 2.09 9.11
N ALA A 186 -20.34 2.84 10.14
CA ALA A 186 -19.50 3.82 10.83
C ALA A 186 -18.10 3.30 11.23
N PHE A 187 -17.97 2.03 11.65
CA PHE A 187 -16.65 1.46 11.96
C PHE A 187 -15.76 1.32 10.73
N GLN A 188 -16.31 0.89 9.59
CA GLN A 188 -15.56 0.78 8.33
C GLN A 188 -15.18 2.17 7.81
N ASP A 189 -16.11 3.13 7.88
CA ASP A 189 -15.85 4.53 7.54
C ASP A 189 -14.74 5.14 8.42
N GLN A 190 -14.78 4.90 9.73
CA GLN A 190 -13.73 5.32 10.65
C GLN A 190 -12.38 4.68 10.31
N MET A 191 -12.36 3.39 9.96
CA MET A 191 -11.13 2.69 9.60
C MET A 191 -10.47 3.28 8.33
N GLN A 192 -11.24 3.59 7.29
CA GLN A 192 -10.67 4.19 6.07
C GLN A 192 -10.09 5.59 6.34
N ARG A 193 -10.80 6.43 7.13
CA ARG A 193 -10.31 7.77 7.50
C ARG A 193 -9.06 7.71 8.36
N CYS A 194 -9.03 6.79 9.32
CA CYS A 194 -7.83 6.57 10.14
C CYS A 194 -6.64 6.11 9.29
N SER A 195 -6.87 5.32 8.23
CA SER A 195 -5.81 4.92 7.29
C SER A 195 -5.28 6.14 6.53
N ASP A 196 -6.16 6.96 5.97
CA ASP A 196 -5.79 8.16 5.23
C ASP A 196 -5.01 9.17 6.09
N ILE A 197 -5.49 9.44 7.30
CA ILE A 197 -4.77 10.29 8.27
C ILE A 197 -3.39 9.70 8.59
N MET A 198 -3.29 8.39 8.78
CA MET A 198 -2.01 7.72 9.05
C MET A 198 -1.05 7.87 7.86
N MET A 199 -1.53 7.71 6.62
CA MET A 199 -0.70 7.88 5.43
C MET A 199 -0.20 9.33 5.31
N HIS A 200 -1.07 10.29 5.60
CA HIS A 200 -0.73 11.70 5.55
C HIS A 200 0.25 12.12 6.66
N GLU A 201 0.04 11.69 7.91
CA GLU A 201 0.90 12.10 9.01
C GLU A 201 2.31 11.48 8.92
N LEU A 202 2.42 10.25 8.39
CA LEU A 202 3.69 9.54 8.28
C LEU A 202 4.45 9.92 7.01
N PHE A 203 3.77 9.87 5.86
CA PHE A 203 4.43 9.92 4.55
C PHE A 203 4.12 11.19 3.77
N ASN A 204 3.17 12.00 4.23
CA ASN A 204 2.54 13.05 3.44
C ASN A 204 1.87 12.50 2.16
N ALA A 205 1.40 11.25 2.25
CA ALA A 205 0.71 10.53 1.19
C ALA A 205 -0.79 10.43 1.52
N LYS A 206 -1.56 9.71 0.68
CA LYS A 206 -3.01 9.60 0.82
C LYS A 206 -3.54 8.25 0.37
N GLU A 207 -4.65 7.87 0.97
CA GLU A 207 -5.53 6.86 0.39
C GLU A 207 -6.34 7.52 -0.75
N ARG A 208 -6.74 6.76 -1.77
CA ARG A 208 -7.42 7.31 -2.95
C ARG A 208 -8.77 6.65 -3.16
N SER A 209 -9.76 7.46 -3.53
CA SER A 209 -11.05 7.00 -4.04
C SER A 209 -10.91 6.41 -5.44
N LYS A 210 -11.98 5.77 -5.94
CA LYS A 210 -12.01 5.20 -7.30
C LYS A 210 -11.70 6.25 -8.37
N ASP A 211 -12.31 7.42 -8.28
CA ASP A 211 -12.13 8.49 -9.26
C ASP A 211 -10.73 9.10 -9.18
N GLU A 212 -10.16 9.21 -7.98
CA GLU A 212 -8.78 9.65 -7.79
C GLU A 212 -7.78 8.63 -8.32
N TRP A 213 -8.03 7.33 -8.18
CA TRP A 213 -7.19 6.30 -8.82
C TRP A 213 -7.21 6.43 -10.34
N VAL A 214 -8.39 6.61 -10.95
CA VAL A 214 -8.50 6.82 -12.40
C VAL A 214 -7.74 8.07 -12.84
N ALA A 215 -7.92 9.18 -12.13
CA ALA A 215 -7.21 10.43 -12.41
C ALA A 215 -5.69 10.28 -12.22
N PHE A 216 -5.25 9.57 -11.18
CA PHE A 216 -3.85 9.29 -10.88
C PHE A 216 -3.17 8.52 -12.03
N PHE A 217 -3.79 7.44 -12.52
CA PHE A 217 -3.24 6.67 -13.63
C PHE A 217 -3.16 7.51 -14.92
N ALA A 218 -4.20 8.30 -15.22
CA ALA A 218 -4.21 9.20 -16.37
C ALA A 218 -3.15 10.32 -16.26
N ALA A 219 -2.92 10.85 -15.06
CA ALA A 219 -1.89 11.85 -14.79
C ALA A 219 -0.48 11.28 -14.93
N ALA A 220 -0.28 9.99 -14.60
CA ALA A 220 0.98 9.32 -14.85
C ALA A 220 1.24 9.18 -16.35
N ASP A 221 0.30 8.62 -17.10
CA ASP A 221 0.29 8.60 -18.56
C ASP A 221 -1.14 8.27 -19.05
N PRO A 222 -1.71 9.00 -20.02
CA PRO A 222 -3.07 8.74 -20.50
C PRO A 222 -3.27 7.35 -21.10
N ARG A 223 -2.19 6.63 -21.41
CA ARG A 223 -2.19 5.25 -21.92
C ARG A 223 -2.41 4.19 -20.85
N PHE A 224 -2.27 4.53 -19.56
CA PHE A 224 -2.75 3.67 -18.47
C PHE A 224 -4.28 3.75 -18.40
N LYS A 225 -4.97 2.73 -18.90
CA LYS A 225 -6.43 2.64 -18.85
C LYS A 225 -6.89 1.72 -17.74
N VAL A 226 -7.68 2.24 -16.81
CA VAL A 226 -8.27 1.41 -15.75
C VAL A 226 -9.40 0.58 -16.36
N GLU A 227 -9.25 -0.74 -16.33
CA GLU A 227 -10.22 -1.70 -16.83
C GLU A 227 -11.26 -2.02 -15.77
N SER A 228 -10.81 -2.33 -14.55
CA SER A 228 -11.72 -2.74 -13.48
C SER A 228 -11.19 -2.51 -12.07
N PHE A 229 -12.12 -2.48 -11.13
CA PHE A 229 -11.88 -2.53 -9.69
C PHE A 229 -12.66 -3.72 -9.13
N ILE A 230 -11.97 -4.67 -8.51
CA ILE A 230 -12.56 -5.89 -7.96
C ILE A 230 -12.37 -5.89 -6.44
N LYS A 231 -13.49 -5.94 -5.71
CA LYS A 231 -13.51 -5.96 -4.25
C LYS A 231 -14.13 -7.26 -3.75
N SER A 232 -13.33 -8.12 -3.11
CA SER A 232 -13.89 -9.26 -2.39
C SER A 232 -14.58 -8.79 -1.10
N PRO A 233 -15.76 -9.31 -0.73
CA PRO A 233 -16.51 -8.85 0.46
C PRO A 233 -15.73 -8.95 1.78
N SER A 234 -14.80 -9.91 1.87
CA SER A 234 -13.97 -10.16 3.04
C SER A 234 -12.62 -9.44 3.01
N ALA A 235 -12.31 -8.71 1.92
CA ALA A 235 -11.02 -8.05 1.73
C ALA A 235 -11.06 -6.57 2.13
N VAL A 236 -9.97 -6.09 2.72
CA VAL A 236 -9.75 -4.65 2.99
C VAL A 236 -9.16 -3.94 1.78
N LEU A 237 -8.47 -4.66 0.89
CA LEU A 237 -7.88 -4.13 -0.35
C LEU A 237 -8.75 -4.45 -1.55
N SER A 238 -8.49 -3.77 -2.66
CA SER A 238 -9.16 -3.99 -3.94
C SER A 238 -8.10 -4.33 -5.00
N THR A 239 -8.44 -5.24 -5.90
CA THR A 239 -7.66 -5.49 -7.11
C THR A 239 -8.02 -4.42 -8.14
N ILE A 240 -7.06 -3.63 -8.59
CA ILE A 240 -7.23 -2.65 -9.66
C ILE A 240 -6.50 -3.19 -10.89
N ILE A 241 -7.21 -3.36 -12.00
CA ILE A 241 -6.62 -3.80 -13.28
C ILE A 241 -6.47 -2.59 -14.17
N VAL A 242 -5.24 -2.35 -14.61
CA VAL A 242 -4.89 -1.29 -15.57
C VAL A 242 -4.27 -1.93 -16.79
N ILE A 243 -4.65 -1.46 -17.98
CA ILE A 243 -4.15 -1.91 -19.27
C ILE A 243 -3.25 -0.83 -19.86
N TRP A 244 -2.07 -1.23 -20.34
CA TRP A 244 -1.23 -0.36 -21.14
C TRP A 244 -1.69 -0.34 -22.60
N THR A 245 -2.00 0.84 -23.14
CA THR A 245 -2.62 0.95 -24.48
C THR A 245 -1.67 1.32 -25.62
N GLY A 246 -0.39 1.64 -25.34
CA GLY A 246 0.63 1.94 -26.35
C GLY A 246 0.86 3.41 -26.64
#